data_AF-A0A848NJ54-F1
#
_entry.id   AF-A0A848NJ54-F1
#
_cell.length_a   1.000
_cell.length_b   1.000
_cell.length_c   1.000
_cell.angle_alpha   90.00
_cell.angle_beta   90.00
_cell.angle_gamma   90.00
#
_symmetry.space_group_name_H-M   'P 1'
#
loop_
_entity.id
_entity.type
_entity.pdbx_description
1 polymer ?
#
loop_
_entity_poly.entity_id
_entity_poly.type
_entity_poly.pdbx_seq_one_letter_code
_entity_poly.pdbx_strand_id
1 'polypeptide(L)'
;MPYLIGMPPAGGPSTQFVPQIDRQLLAKLCLFDGLSEDDLAQVPRQIRLTLRGASRAPAILGWEDGPFVVSARVRHLMETLEPDTHRFLPIDVETMLPGRTSRPFRTYPRLLSPPRARPLSTQTTEFSKGMGRAGYEISAGFSFLKGTPLVLDQAAIANRCFWRLPRQFGVRPASAHSGISGYFCSDELWRALRAERLHGWEARRRCATATRQA
;
A
#
# COMPACT_ATOMS: atom_id res chain seq x y z
N MET A 1 -0.15 -17.45 4.08
CA MET A 1 -0.21 -17.06 2.65
C MET A 1 -0.46 -15.56 2.53
N PRO A 2 0.43 -14.80 1.87
CA PRO A 2 0.32 -13.34 1.72
C PRO A 2 -0.87 -12.88 0.87
N TYR A 3 -1.07 -11.56 0.84
CA TYR A 3 -2.12 -10.91 0.06
C TYR A 3 -1.57 -9.74 -0.76
N LEU A 4 -2.05 -9.61 -1.99
CA LEU A 4 -2.02 -8.35 -2.73
C LEU A 4 -3.15 -7.49 -2.18
N ILE A 5 -2.80 -6.32 -1.67
CA ILE A 5 -3.76 -5.40 -1.07
C ILE A 5 -3.99 -4.17 -1.94
N GLY A 6 -5.12 -3.51 -1.69
CA GLY A 6 -5.36 -2.17 -2.19
C GLY A 6 -6.48 -1.49 -1.41
N MET A 7 -6.86 -0.30 -1.86
CA MET A 7 -7.99 0.41 -1.27
C MET A 7 -9.32 -0.22 -1.72
N PRO A 8 -10.36 -0.15 -0.86
CA PRO A 8 -11.72 -0.49 -1.25
C PRO A 8 -12.15 0.20 -2.55
N PRO A 9 -12.95 -0.46 -3.41
CA PRO A 9 -13.50 0.17 -4.59
C PRO A 9 -14.34 1.42 -4.24
N ALA A 10 -14.56 2.27 -5.25
CA ALA A 10 -15.18 3.60 -5.12
C ALA A 10 -16.30 3.66 -4.05
N GLY A 11 -16.14 4.56 -3.07
CA GLY A 11 -17.06 4.69 -1.92
C GLY A 11 -16.38 5.02 -0.59
N GLY A 12 -15.05 4.88 -0.52
CA GLY A 12 -14.25 5.26 0.64
C GLY A 12 -14.21 6.77 0.94
N PRO A 13 -13.61 7.17 2.08
CA PRO A 13 -13.48 8.57 2.44
C PRO A 13 -12.53 9.30 1.48
N SER A 14 -12.81 10.58 1.24
CA SER A 14 -11.94 11.44 0.45
C SER A 14 -10.83 11.99 1.32
N THR A 15 -9.59 11.97 0.82
CA THR A 15 -8.39 12.39 1.56
C THR A 15 -7.67 13.50 0.78
N GLN A 16 -7.43 14.65 1.43
CA GLN A 16 -6.79 15.81 0.83
C GLN A 16 -5.71 16.37 1.76
N PHE A 17 -4.54 16.70 1.22
CA PHE A 17 -3.50 17.41 1.97
C PHE A 17 -3.85 18.89 2.15
N VAL A 18 -3.48 19.44 3.31
CA VAL A 18 -3.63 20.87 3.63
C VAL A 18 -2.27 21.38 4.17
N PRO A 19 -1.58 22.31 3.47
CA PRO A 19 -1.83 22.75 2.10
C PRO A 19 -1.75 21.60 1.10
N GLN A 20 -2.22 21.84 -0.12
CA GLN A 20 -2.13 20.85 -1.19
C GLN A 20 -0.67 20.46 -1.43
N ILE A 21 -0.41 19.16 -1.53
CA ILE A 21 0.92 18.64 -1.82
C ILE A 21 1.28 18.88 -3.30
N ASP A 22 2.54 19.23 -3.55
CA ASP A 22 3.08 19.27 -4.89
C ASP A 22 3.03 17.87 -5.56
N ARG A 23 2.75 17.84 -6.87
CA ARG A 23 2.59 16.59 -7.61
C ARG A 23 3.89 15.80 -7.73
N GLN A 24 5.03 16.48 -7.87
CA GLN A 24 6.33 15.81 -7.94
C GLN A 24 6.69 15.22 -6.58
N LEU A 25 6.44 15.96 -5.49
CA LEU A 25 6.64 15.45 -4.13
C LEU A 25 5.74 14.25 -3.81
N LEU A 26 4.47 14.29 -4.24
CA LEU A 26 3.56 13.14 -4.11
C LEU A 26 4.08 11.94 -4.90
N ALA A 27 4.55 12.15 -6.13
CA ALA A 27 5.16 11.08 -6.93
C ALA A 27 6.39 10.48 -6.26
N LYS A 28 7.27 11.31 -5.66
CA LYS A 28 8.41 10.83 -4.86
C LYS A 28 7.96 9.98 -3.68
N LEU A 29 6.96 10.43 -2.93
CA LEU A 29 6.38 9.68 -1.79
C LEU A 29 5.86 8.30 -2.19
N CYS A 30 5.23 8.18 -3.36
CA CYS A 30 4.70 6.89 -3.84
C CYS A 30 5.77 6.00 -4.47
N LEU A 31 6.74 6.59 -5.20
CA LEU A 31 7.59 5.85 -6.13
C LEU A 31 9.05 5.72 -5.67
N PHE A 32 9.55 6.54 -4.77
CA PHE A 32 10.99 6.58 -4.46
C PHE A 32 11.29 5.81 -3.16
N ASP A 33 12.48 5.25 -3.06
CA ASP A 33 12.91 4.41 -1.94
C ASP A 33 13.36 5.21 -0.72
N GLY A 34 13.76 6.45 -0.95
CA GLY A 34 14.07 7.42 0.08
C GLY A 34 13.54 8.78 -0.30
N LEU A 35 13.31 9.58 0.73
CA LEU A 35 13.07 11.02 0.63
C LEU A 35 14.24 11.68 1.36
N SER A 36 14.76 12.76 0.79
CA SER A 36 15.71 13.61 1.51
C SER A 36 15.00 14.30 2.69
N GLU A 37 15.78 14.82 3.65
CA GLU A 37 15.22 15.64 4.73
C GLU A 37 14.50 16.87 4.19
N ASP A 38 15.00 17.48 3.10
CA ASP A 38 14.33 18.58 2.41
C ASP A 38 12.98 18.18 1.81
N ASP A 39 12.89 16.98 1.21
CA ASP A 39 11.63 16.45 0.70
C ASP A 39 10.66 16.20 1.86
N LEU A 40 11.13 15.65 2.99
CA LEU A 40 10.33 15.37 4.19
C LEU A 40 9.81 16.65 4.88
N ALA A 41 10.62 17.70 4.89
CA ALA A 41 10.24 19.02 5.42
C ALA A 41 9.10 19.65 4.61
N GLN A 42 9.07 19.40 3.30
CA GLN A 42 8.04 19.93 2.40
C GLN A 42 6.74 19.13 2.41
N VAL A 43 6.72 17.90 2.96
CA VAL A 43 5.48 17.13 2.98
C VAL A 43 4.47 17.77 3.95
N PRO A 44 3.26 18.13 3.49
CA PRO A 44 2.23 18.68 4.35
C PRO A 44 1.95 17.78 5.55
N ARG A 45 1.82 18.41 6.73
CA ARG A 45 1.58 17.73 8.01
C ARG A 45 0.12 17.68 8.40
N GLN A 46 -0.78 18.13 7.54
CA GLN A 46 -2.21 18.06 7.78
C GLN A 46 -2.92 17.39 6.60
N ILE A 47 -3.91 16.59 6.93
CA ILE A 47 -4.83 15.95 6.00
C ILE A 47 -6.25 16.25 6.45
N ARG A 48 -7.10 16.61 5.49
CA ARG A 48 -8.55 16.62 5.64
C ARG A 48 -9.12 15.30 5.12
N LEU A 49 -9.87 14.63 5.98
CA LEU A 49 -10.54 13.38 5.70
C LEU A 49 -12.05 13.61 5.67
N THR A 50 -12.66 13.56 4.50
CA THR A 50 -14.11 13.69 4.34
C THR A 50 -14.76 12.32 4.32
N LEU A 51 -15.50 12.00 5.38
CA LEU A 51 -16.21 10.73 5.51
C LEU A 51 -17.54 10.77 4.75
N ARG A 52 -17.94 9.64 4.18
CA ARG A 52 -19.30 9.46 3.65
C ARG A 52 -20.17 8.91 4.79
N GLY A 53 -21.14 9.71 5.25
CA GLY A 53 -22.06 9.34 6.34
C GLY A 53 -21.46 9.39 7.75
N ALA A 54 -22.17 8.83 8.74
CA ALA A 54 -21.77 8.83 10.15
C ALA A 54 -20.72 7.75 10.50
N SER A 55 -19.89 7.35 9.54
CA SER A 55 -18.86 6.34 9.74
C SER A 55 -17.73 6.86 10.64
N ARG A 56 -16.99 5.94 11.26
CA ARG A 56 -15.74 6.27 11.96
C ARG A 56 -14.62 6.39 10.94
N ALA A 57 -13.60 7.21 11.24
CA ALA A 57 -12.39 7.23 10.44
C ALA A 57 -11.78 5.81 10.38
N PRO A 58 -11.43 5.30 9.19
CA PRO A 58 -10.79 3.99 9.07
C PRO A 58 -9.46 3.93 9.82
N ALA A 59 -9.03 2.71 10.17
CA ALA A 59 -7.73 2.49 10.75
C ALA A 59 -6.60 2.68 9.73
N ILE A 60 -6.91 2.60 8.44
CA ILE A 60 -5.98 2.80 7.34
C ILE A 60 -6.63 3.69 6.29
N LEU A 61 -5.97 4.79 5.95
CA LEU A 61 -6.36 5.77 4.96
C LEU A 61 -5.29 5.76 3.86
N GLY A 62 -5.67 6.03 2.62
CA GLY A 62 -4.70 6.15 1.55
C GLY A 62 -5.35 6.53 0.24
N TRP A 63 -4.49 6.84 -0.72
CA TRP A 63 -4.85 6.92 -2.12
C TRP A 63 -4.73 5.55 -2.77
N GLU A 64 -5.28 5.40 -3.98
CA GLU A 64 -5.35 4.12 -4.68
C GLU A 64 -3.98 3.41 -4.79
N ASP A 65 -2.91 4.19 -4.97
CA ASP A 65 -1.52 3.73 -5.08
C ASP A 65 -0.63 4.14 -3.90
N GLY A 66 -1.23 4.47 -2.76
CA GLY A 66 -0.55 5.07 -1.61
C GLY A 66 -0.22 6.56 -1.82
N PRO A 67 0.42 7.23 -0.84
CA PRO A 67 0.90 6.71 0.45
C PRO A 67 -0.24 6.36 1.42
N PHE A 68 0.07 5.59 2.47
CA PHE A 68 -0.92 5.20 3.50
C PHE A 68 -0.71 5.97 4.81
N VAL A 69 -1.81 6.42 5.40
CA VAL A 69 -1.88 6.91 6.78
C VAL A 69 -2.54 5.83 7.61
N VAL A 70 -1.88 5.38 8.66
CA VAL A 70 -2.36 4.29 9.50
C VAL A 70 -2.63 4.78 10.90
N SER A 71 -3.53 4.12 11.63
CA SER A 71 -3.76 4.40 13.05
C SER A 71 -2.55 3.98 13.88
N ALA A 72 -2.42 4.51 15.09
CA ALA A 72 -1.38 4.11 16.03
C ALA A 72 -1.37 2.59 16.29
N ARG A 73 -2.55 1.95 16.30
CA ARG A 73 -2.66 0.50 16.51
C ARG A 73 -2.10 -0.29 15.33
N VAL A 74 -2.40 0.12 14.10
CA VAL A 74 -1.83 -0.52 12.89
C VAL A 74 -0.32 -0.35 12.87
N ARG A 75 0.21 0.85 13.17
CA ARG A 75 1.66 1.05 13.31
C ARG A 75 2.27 0.08 14.32
N HIS A 76 1.67 -0.07 15.50
CA HIS A 76 2.17 -0.97 16.53
C HIS A 76 2.16 -2.44 16.06
N LEU A 77 1.14 -2.89 15.33
CA LEU A 77 1.12 -4.23 14.74
C LEU A 77 2.25 -4.43 13.72
N MET A 78 2.50 -3.45 12.85
CA MET A 78 3.59 -3.50 11.89
C MET A 78 4.95 -3.56 12.59
N GLU A 79 5.16 -2.72 13.60
CA GLU A 79 6.39 -2.69 14.40
C GLU A 79 6.64 -4.01 15.17
N THR A 80 5.57 -4.63 15.65
CA THR A 80 5.67 -5.92 16.37
C THR A 80 6.04 -7.06 15.42
N LEU A 81 5.49 -7.06 14.20
CA LEU A 81 5.72 -8.11 13.22
C LEU A 81 7.03 -7.95 12.46
N GLU A 82 7.47 -6.70 12.24
CA GLU A 82 8.67 -6.36 11.50
C GLU A 82 9.34 -5.12 12.12
N PRO A 83 10.09 -5.30 13.23
CA PRO A 83 10.70 -4.19 13.96
C PRO A 83 11.69 -3.38 13.11
N ASP A 84 11.79 -2.08 13.41
CA ASP A 84 12.76 -1.11 12.88
C ASP A 84 12.79 -1.00 11.35
N THR A 85 11.75 -1.49 10.67
CA THR A 85 11.72 -1.54 9.20
C THR A 85 10.86 -0.45 8.58
N HIS A 86 9.72 -0.14 9.19
CA HIS A 86 8.77 0.82 8.62
C HIS A 86 9.00 2.22 9.17
N ARG A 87 9.22 3.18 8.27
CA ARG A 87 9.37 4.59 8.65
C ARG A 87 8.02 5.27 8.67
N PHE A 88 7.78 6.10 9.69
CA PHE A 88 6.53 6.84 9.82
C PHE A 88 6.78 8.33 10.03
N LEU A 89 5.90 9.15 9.47
CA LEU A 89 5.87 10.59 9.67
C LEU A 89 4.56 10.98 10.37
N PRO A 90 4.59 11.73 11.48
CA PRO A 90 3.36 12.21 12.10
C PRO A 90 2.61 13.15 11.14
N ILE A 91 1.30 12.94 11.02
CA ILE A 91 0.40 13.77 10.23
C ILE A 91 -0.89 14.00 11.00
N ASP A 92 -1.36 15.24 11.05
CA ASP A 92 -2.60 15.61 11.71
C ASP A 92 -3.78 15.41 10.76
N VAL A 93 -4.81 14.71 11.20
CA VAL A 93 -5.99 14.38 10.41
C VAL A 93 -7.21 15.09 10.98
N GLU A 94 -7.75 16.06 10.23
CA GLU A 94 -9.06 16.67 10.49
C GLU A 94 -10.13 15.81 9.81
N THR A 95 -11.14 15.39 10.57
CA THR A 95 -12.25 14.60 10.01
C THR A 95 -13.46 15.49 9.75
N MET A 96 -13.90 15.53 8.50
CA MET A 96 -15.09 16.23 8.04
C MET A 96 -16.26 15.25 7.87
N LEU A 97 -17.42 15.63 8.41
CA LEU A 97 -18.67 14.92 8.23
C LEU A 97 -19.62 15.82 7.43
N PRO A 98 -20.24 15.35 6.33
CA PRO A 98 -21.20 16.14 5.57
C PRO A 98 -22.33 16.66 6.48
N GLY A 99 -22.56 17.97 6.45
CA GLY A 99 -23.62 18.62 7.25
C GLY A 99 -23.35 18.69 8.76
N ARG A 100 -22.11 18.45 9.22
CA ARG A 100 -21.72 18.57 10.63
C ARG A 100 -20.41 19.34 10.79
N THR A 101 -20.18 19.84 12.00
CA THR A 101 -18.91 20.49 12.38
C THR A 101 -17.73 19.53 12.22
N SER A 102 -16.59 20.05 11.77
CA SER A 102 -15.35 19.28 11.69
C SER A 102 -14.97 18.76 13.07
N ARG A 103 -14.35 17.58 13.09
CA ARG A 103 -13.74 17.04 14.31
C ARG A 103 -12.33 17.59 14.45
N PRO A 104 -11.84 17.79 15.69
CA PRO A 104 -10.48 18.24 15.93
C PRO A 104 -9.46 17.29 15.29
N PHE A 105 -8.32 17.87 14.93
CA PHE A 105 -7.18 17.13 14.42
C PHE A 105 -6.78 16.01 15.37
N ARG A 106 -6.43 14.86 14.80
CA ARG A 106 -5.81 13.75 15.50
C ARG A 106 -4.52 13.37 14.77
N THR A 107 -3.45 13.12 15.51
CA THR A 107 -2.19 12.73 14.89
C THR A 107 -2.19 11.24 14.55
N TYR A 108 -1.94 10.94 13.28
CA TYR A 108 -1.79 9.59 12.73
C TYR A 108 -0.37 9.43 12.19
N PRO A 109 0.22 8.23 12.25
CA PRO A 109 1.43 7.92 11.50
C PRO A 109 1.16 7.73 10.01
N ARG A 110 1.80 8.54 9.16
CA ARG A 110 1.90 8.29 7.71
C ARG A 110 3.07 7.36 7.44
N LEU A 111 2.81 6.24 6.78
CA LEU A 111 3.84 5.32 6.32
C LEU A 111 4.67 5.96 5.20
N LEU A 112 5.98 5.96 5.37
CA LEU A 112 6.95 6.37 4.36
C LEU A 112 7.44 5.12 3.63
N SER A 113 7.44 5.19 2.29
CA SER A 113 8.04 4.22 1.35
C SER A 113 8.23 2.80 1.90
N PRO A 114 7.23 1.93 1.79
CA PRO A 114 7.35 0.55 2.25
C PRO A 114 8.56 -0.15 1.63
N PRO A 115 9.18 -1.11 2.34
CA PRO A 115 10.33 -1.82 1.82
C PRO A 115 9.99 -2.47 0.47
N ARG A 116 10.95 -2.46 -0.45
CA ARG A 116 10.83 -3.15 -1.72
C ARG A 116 11.39 -4.55 -1.58
N ALA A 117 10.60 -5.53 -1.99
CA ALA A 117 11.06 -6.91 -2.14
C ALA A 117 10.88 -7.33 -3.60
N ARG A 118 11.71 -8.27 -4.09
CA ARG A 118 11.50 -8.94 -5.40
C ARG A 118 11.00 -10.37 -5.19
N PRO A 119 9.77 -10.58 -4.68
CA PRO A 119 9.29 -11.91 -4.41
C PRO A 119 8.56 -12.52 -5.60
N LEU A 120 8.13 -11.74 -6.60
CA LEU A 120 7.25 -12.29 -7.63
C LEU A 120 7.98 -13.31 -8.53
N SER A 121 7.44 -14.52 -8.61
CA SER A 121 7.82 -15.49 -9.64
C SER A 121 7.11 -15.13 -10.94
N THR A 122 7.85 -14.54 -11.89
CA THR A 122 7.31 -14.21 -13.21
C THR A 122 7.02 -15.44 -14.06
N GLN A 123 7.56 -16.62 -13.72
CA GLN A 123 7.32 -17.86 -14.47
C GLN A 123 6.00 -18.51 -14.11
N THR A 124 5.58 -18.40 -12.84
CA THR A 124 4.43 -19.13 -12.30
C THR A 124 3.25 -18.21 -11.94
N THR A 125 3.32 -16.94 -12.30
CA THR A 125 2.24 -15.96 -12.08
C THR A 125 1.41 -15.77 -13.34
N GLU A 126 0.09 -15.72 -13.20
CA GLU A 126 -0.85 -15.29 -14.23
C GLU A 126 -0.98 -13.77 -14.22
N PHE A 127 -0.65 -13.16 -15.35
CA PHE A 127 -0.81 -11.75 -15.65
C PHE A 127 -2.09 -11.48 -16.43
N SER A 128 -2.50 -10.22 -16.55
CA SER A 128 -3.76 -9.83 -17.22
C SER A 128 -3.84 -10.25 -18.69
N LYS A 129 -2.70 -10.60 -19.30
CA LYS A 129 -2.58 -11.00 -20.70
C LYS A 129 -1.87 -12.35 -20.88
N GLY A 130 -1.93 -13.21 -19.86
CA GLY A 130 -1.50 -14.61 -19.96
C GLY A 130 -0.57 -15.07 -18.85
N MET A 131 -0.16 -16.33 -18.96
CA MET A 131 0.65 -17.01 -17.97
C MET A 131 2.13 -16.69 -18.10
N GLY A 132 2.79 -16.60 -16.94
CA GLY A 132 4.24 -16.64 -16.83
C GLY A 132 4.92 -15.48 -17.55
N ARG A 133 6.14 -15.73 -18.03
CA ARG A 133 6.98 -14.70 -18.65
C ARG A 133 6.36 -14.12 -19.93
N ALA A 134 5.74 -14.95 -20.75
CA ALA A 134 5.04 -14.50 -21.95
C ALA A 134 3.91 -13.52 -21.60
N GLY A 135 3.11 -13.84 -20.56
CA GLY A 135 2.09 -12.94 -20.04
C GLY A 135 2.67 -11.62 -19.54
N TYR A 136 3.74 -11.67 -18.73
CA TYR A 136 4.42 -10.49 -18.18
C TYR A 136 4.94 -9.53 -19.27
N GLU A 137 5.50 -10.09 -20.35
CA GLU A 137 6.04 -9.33 -21.48
C GLU A 137 4.91 -8.60 -22.24
N ILE A 138 3.70 -9.18 -22.32
CA ILE A 138 2.53 -8.53 -22.92
C ILE A 138 1.86 -7.54 -21.95
N SER A 139 1.68 -7.90 -20.68
CA SER A 139 1.20 -7.00 -19.63
C SER A 139 1.77 -7.39 -18.27
N ALA A 140 2.35 -6.44 -17.55
CA ALA A 140 2.79 -6.66 -16.17
C ALA A 140 1.63 -6.60 -15.15
N GLY A 141 0.41 -6.27 -15.61
CA GLY A 141 -0.81 -6.25 -14.80
C GLY A 141 -1.11 -7.62 -14.23
N PHE A 142 -1.56 -7.70 -12.98
CA PHE A 142 -2.01 -8.98 -12.41
C PHE A 142 -3.38 -9.35 -12.96
N SER A 143 -3.57 -10.64 -13.26
CA SER A 143 -4.93 -11.15 -13.48
C SER A 143 -5.72 -11.07 -12.18
N PHE A 144 -6.98 -10.64 -12.26
CA PHE A 144 -7.94 -10.68 -11.15
C PHE A 144 -8.98 -11.79 -11.33
N LEU A 145 -8.79 -12.66 -12.33
CA LEU A 145 -9.64 -13.82 -12.53
C LEU A 145 -9.46 -14.80 -11.36
N LYS A 146 -10.58 -15.23 -10.79
CA LYS A 146 -10.61 -16.15 -9.65
C LYS A 146 -9.87 -17.45 -9.98
N GLY A 147 -9.05 -17.93 -9.04
CA GLY A 147 -8.31 -19.20 -9.16
C GLY A 147 -6.99 -19.11 -9.93
N THR A 148 -6.69 -17.97 -10.56
CA THR A 148 -5.40 -17.79 -11.24
C THR A 148 -4.26 -17.63 -10.24
N PRO A 149 -3.04 -18.12 -10.53
CA PRO A 149 -1.91 -18.06 -9.60
C PRO A 149 -1.22 -16.68 -9.56
N LEU A 150 -0.94 -16.17 -8.36
CA LEU A 150 0.02 -15.09 -8.10
C LEU A 150 1.03 -15.65 -7.10
N VAL A 151 2.25 -15.89 -7.55
CA VAL A 151 3.21 -16.71 -6.79
C VAL A 151 4.37 -15.84 -6.33
N LEU A 152 4.66 -15.93 -5.03
CA LEU A 152 5.73 -15.23 -4.36
C LEU A 152 6.81 -16.22 -3.89
N ASP A 153 8.07 -15.86 -4.05
CA ASP A 153 9.23 -16.52 -3.46
C ASP A 153 9.16 -16.33 -1.94
N GLN A 154 9.00 -17.45 -1.24
CA GLN A 154 8.86 -17.48 0.22
C GLN A 154 10.08 -16.89 0.93
N ALA A 155 11.29 -17.15 0.43
CA ALA A 155 12.52 -16.65 1.06
C ALA A 155 12.62 -15.13 0.95
N ALA A 156 12.18 -14.56 -0.18
CA ALA A 156 12.23 -13.11 -0.44
C ALA A 156 11.28 -12.28 0.44
N ILE A 157 10.27 -12.93 1.05
CA ILE A 157 9.28 -12.28 1.94
C ILE A 157 9.35 -12.81 3.38
N ALA A 158 10.35 -13.61 3.70
CA ALA A 158 10.52 -14.11 5.06
C ALA A 158 10.63 -12.91 6.02
N ASN A 159 9.85 -12.94 7.10
CA ASN A 159 9.76 -11.88 8.11
C ASN A 159 9.31 -10.51 7.58
N ARG A 160 8.70 -10.44 6.39
CA ARG A 160 8.11 -9.21 5.86
C ARG A 160 6.64 -9.14 6.21
N CYS A 161 6.20 -8.07 6.87
CA CYS A 161 4.80 -7.87 7.20
C CYS A 161 4.07 -7.04 6.14
N PHE A 162 4.74 -6.06 5.53
CA PHE A 162 4.19 -5.18 4.50
C PHE A 162 5.26 -4.70 3.51
N TRP A 163 5.03 -4.81 2.19
CA TRP A 163 6.04 -4.43 1.19
C TRP A 163 5.42 -4.03 -0.14
N ARG A 164 6.26 -3.54 -1.05
CA ARG A 164 5.92 -3.25 -2.45
C ARG A 164 6.90 -3.93 -3.40
N LEU A 165 6.51 -4.06 -4.67
CA LEU A 165 7.41 -4.58 -5.71
C LEU A 165 8.55 -3.61 -6.04
N PRO A 166 9.63 -4.06 -6.72
CA PRO A 166 10.71 -3.20 -7.16
C PRO A 166 10.20 -2.10 -8.11
N ARG A 167 10.78 -0.90 -8.10
CA ARG A 167 10.34 0.23 -8.95
C ARG A 167 10.32 -0.11 -10.43
N GLN A 168 11.30 -0.90 -10.86
CA GLN A 168 11.47 -1.39 -12.22
C GLN A 168 10.44 -2.46 -12.63
N PHE A 169 9.62 -2.94 -11.70
CA PHE A 169 8.62 -3.95 -12.01
C PHE A 169 7.55 -3.41 -12.95
N GLY A 170 7.36 -4.07 -14.09
CA GLY A 170 6.40 -3.65 -15.10
C GLY A 170 6.75 -2.36 -15.84
N VAL A 171 7.91 -1.75 -15.57
CA VAL A 171 8.40 -0.59 -16.34
C VAL A 171 8.71 -1.01 -17.77
N ARG A 172 8.22 -0.24 -18.73
CA ARG A 172 8.44 -0.46 -20.16
C ARG A 172 9.00 0.78 -20.82
N PRO A 173 9.77 0.65 -21.92
CA PRO A 173 10.26 1.81 -22.67
C PRO A 173 9.15 2.76 -23.10
N ALA A 174 8.00 2.22 -23.53
CA ALA A 174 6.83 3.01 -23.95
C ALA A 174 6.07 3.66 -22.77
N SER A 175 6.32 3.25 -21.53
CA SER A 175 5.60 3.72 -20.35
C SER A 175 6.51 3.67 -19.12
N ALA A 176 7.58 4.48 -19.16
CA ALA A 176 8.67 4.48 -18.17
C ALA A 176 8.22 4.77 -16.72
N HIS A 177 7.01 5.31 -16.54
CA HIS A 177 6.44 5.65 -15.23
C HIS A 177 5.26 4.74 -14.82
N SER A 178 4.93 3.72 -15.61
CA SER A 178 3.79 2.80 -15.36
C SER A 178 4.08 1.65 -14.39
N GLY A 179 5.09 1.80 -13.52
CA GLY A 179 5.46 0.75 -12.57
C GLY A 179 4.25 0.37 -11.71
N ILE A 180 3.79 -0.87 -11.83
CA ILE A 180 2.62 -1.35 -11.09
C ILE A 180 2.98 -1.37 -9.61
N SER A 181 2.41 -0.45 -8.84
CA SER A 181 2.51 -0.43 -7.38
C SER A 181 1.55 -1.46 -6.77
N GLY A 182 1.92 -2.74 -6.85
CA GLY A 182 1.31 -3.74 -6.00
C GLY A 182 1.85 -3.60 -4.58
N TYR A 183 0.97 -3.31 -3.62
CA TYR A 183 1.27 -3.44 -2.19
C TYR A 183 0.87 -4.82 -1.70
N PHE A 184 1.69 -5.38 -0.82
CA PHE A 184 1.50 -6.73 -0.32
C PHE A 184 1.60 -6.73 1.19
N CYS A 185 0.83 -7.61 1.84
CA CYS A 185 0.99 -7.90 3.25
C CYS A 185 1.11 -9.40 3.52
N SER A 186 1.76 -9.72 4.63
CA SER A 186 1.81 -11.07 5.19
C SER A 186 0.44 -11.57 5.63
N ASP A 187 0.34 -12.89 5.82
CA ASP A 187 -0.86 -13.50 6.37
C ASP A 187 -1.05 -13.09 7.83
N GLU A 188 0.06 -12.99 8.56
CA GLU A 188 0.15 -12.61 9.96
C GLU A 188 -0.40 -11.19 10.17
N LEU A 189 0.06 -10.22 9.38
CA LEU A 189 -0.46 -8.85 9.44
C LEU A 189 -1.94 -8.82 9.04
N TRP A 190 -2.33 -9.51 7.98
CA TRP A 190 -3.73 -9.54 7.55
C TRP A 190 -4.65 -10.10 8.64
N ARG A 191 -4.28 -11.23 9.26
CA ARG A 191 -5.04 -11.84 10.36
C ARG A 191 -5.14 -10.92 11.56
N ALA A 192 -4.04 -10.25 11.95
CA ALA A 192 -4.04 -9.30 13.05
C ALA A 192 -5.00 -8.12 12.78
N LEU A 193 -4.96 -7.53 11.58
CA LEU A 193 -5.88 -6.47 11.17
C LEU A 193 -7.34 -6.93 11.23
N ARG A 194 -7.64 -8.16 10.78
CA ARG A 194 -8.99 -8.72 10.81
C ARG A 194 -9.48 -9.02 12.22
N ALA A 195 -8.62 -9.57 13.07
CA ALA A 195 -8.94 -9.89 14.47
C ALA A 195 -9.35 -8.63 15.25
N GLU A 196 -8.66 -7.51 15.00
CA GLU A 196 -8.93 -6.23 15.65
C GLU A 196 -9.94 -5.34 14.91
N ARG A 197 -10.53 -5.82 13.81
CA ARG A 197 -11.47 -5.06 12.97
C ARG A 197 -10.89 -3.72 12.50
N LEU A 198 -9.60 -3.71 12.16
CA LEU A 198 -8.88 -2.55 11.63
C LEU A 198 -9.09 -2.48 10.11
N HIS A 199 -10.04 -1.63 9.70
CA HIS A 199 -10.44 -1.49 8.31
C HIS A 199 -9.64 -0.43 7.53
N GLY A 200 -9.62 -0.55 6.20
CA GLY A 200 -9.09 0.47 5.28
C GLY A 200 -8.34 -0.10 4.08
N TRP A 201 -7.79 -1.31 4.21
CA TRP A 201 -7.30 -2.12 3.09
C TRP A 201 -8.25 -3.27 2.78
N GLU A 202 -8.23 -3.70 1.51
CA GLU A 202 -8.87 -4.92 1.03
C GLU A 202 -7.84 -5.88 0.44
N ALA A 203 -8.06 -7.17 0.69
CA ALA A 203 -7.33 -8.23 0.03
C ALA A 203 -7.87 -8.39 -1.40
N ARG A 204 -7.21 -7.73 -2.36
CA ARG A 204 -7.55 -7.84 -3.79
C ARG A 204 -7.29 -9.24 -4.32
N ARG A 205 -6.25 -9.91 -3.81
CA ARG A 205 -5.89 -11.28 -4.21
C ARG A 205 -5.11 -11.99 -3.12
N ARG A 206 -5.34 -13.28 -2.94
CA ARG A 206 -4.49 -14.15 -2.13
C ARG A 206 -3.30 -14.63 -2.98
N CYS A 207 -2.11 -14.57 -2.41
CA CYS A 207 -0.88 -14.99 -3.06
C CYS A 207 -0.51 -16.40 -2.63
N ALA A 208 -0.07 -17.21 -3.59
CA ALA A 208 0.64 -18.46 -3.30
C ALA A 208 2.12 -18.17 -2.99
N THR A 209 2.74 -19.09 -2.26
CA THR A 209 4.18 -19.04 -1.97
C THR A 209 4.84 -20.29 -2.52
N ALA A 210 6.02 -20.13 -3.10
CA ALA A 210 6.85 -21.22 -3.57
C ALA A 210 8.27 -21.07 -3.01
N THR A 211 8.91 -22.20 -2.73
CA THR A 211 10.35 -22.24 -2.48
C THR A 211 11.05 -22.07 -3.83
N ARG A 212 12.03 -21.17 -3.92
CA ARG A 212 12.81 -20.99 -5.13
C ARG A 212 13.47 -22.31 -5.51
N GLN A 213 13.20 -22.83 -6.70
CA GLN A 213 13.99 -23.94 -7.24
C GLN A 213 15.40 -23.39 -7.52
N ALA A 214 16.40 -24.10 -7.00
CA ALA A 214 17.82 -23.74 -7.12
C ALA A 214 18.28 -23.67 -8.58
#